data_AF-A0A1Q3QQ12-F1
#
_entry.id   AF-A0A1Q3QQ12-F1
#
_cell.length_a   1.000
_cell.length_b   1.000
_cell.length_c   1.000
_cell.angle_alpha   90.00
_cell.angle_beta   90.00
_cell.angle_gamma   90.00
#
_symmetry.space_group_name_H-M   'P 1'
#
loop_
_entity.id
_entity.type
_entity.pdbx_description
1 polymer ?
#
loop_
_entity_poly.entity_id
_entity_poly.type
_entity_poly.pdbx_seq_one_letter_code
_entity_poly.pdbx_strand_id
1 'polypeptide(L)'
;MKRINTSYFYRLAEKLIPLHGITTEMTLVGMYGELFQAEEALRIFAFNDTLPPITSYSSCSELLSALQEILKDAFRDQQKFTYAEVQALNKGLERFEISLQSDFGTRDTFIVSPKAAYSTTLLAERGETVLSDAVYALVPSIKQDMASGCRCLAFELSTAAAFHFFRAVEAMVRTYAEFVRQKPFTEAEKKRGLGGYSNLLKQQNLGVDPRITTSIDQISSLHRNPTMHPDMHISSTEIMATIGMVVSVIETITVDWNRRKSTPEIPLVDLLPDDSKVSALLEDGSEETKR
;
A
#
# COMPACT_ATOMS: atom_id res chain seq x y z
N MET A 1 -7.51 4.55 7.78
CA MET A 1 -6.40 4.72 8.75
C MET A 1 -5.37 5.64 8.14
N LYS A 2 -5.02 6.75 8.81
CA LYS A 2 -3.95 7.65 8.36
C LYS A 2 -2.71 7.40 9.22
N ARG A 3 -1.53 7.33 8.61
CA ARG A 3 -0.28 7.28 9.36
C ARG A 3 -0.04 8.63 10.04
N ILE A 4 0.24 8.61 11.34
CA ILE A 4 0.64 9.79 12.09
C ILE A 4 2.14 9.73 12.31
N ASN A 5 2.85 10.81 11.97
CA ASN A 5 4.25 10.95 12.34
C ASN A 5 4.34 11.49 13.77
N THR A 6 4.70 10.66 14.73
CA THR A 6 4.79 11.06 16.15
C THR A 6 5.88 12.10 16.42
N SER A 7 6.90 12.22 15.55
CA SER A 7 7.93 13.26 15.68
C SER A 7 7.36 14.67 15.59
N TYR A 8 6.19 14.81 14.98
CA TYR A 8 5.46 16.06 14.88
C TYR A 8 5.17 16.67 16.27
N PHE A 9 4.69 15.86 17.21
CA PHE A 9 4.35 16.33 18.56
C PHE A 9 5.57 16.73 19.36
N TYR A 10 6.66 15.96 19.21
CA TYR A 10 7.93 16.28 19.83
C TYR A 10 8.43 17.65 19.37
N ARG A 11 8.39 17.94 18.06
CA ARG A 11 8.78 19.24 17.50
C ARG A 11 7.87 20.37 17.97
N LEU A 12 6.55 20.15 18.01
CA LEU A 12 5.62 21.14 18.53
C LEU A 12 5.96 21.48 20.00
N ALA A 13 6.14 20.47 20.84
CA ALA A 13 6.52 20.66 22.23
C ALA A 13 7.88 21.37 22.36
N GLU A 14 8.89 20.97 21.59
CA GLU A 14 10.22 21.60 21.55
C GLU A 14 10.13 23.10 21.28
N LYS A 15 9.21 23.55 20.41
CA LYS A 15 9.04 24.97 20.11
C LYS A 15 8.24 25.74 21.16
N LEU A 16 7.40 25.07 21.94
CA LEU A 16 6.57 25.72 22.97
C LEU A 16 7.22 25.73 24.36
N ILE A 17 8.06 24.75 24.69
CA ILE A 17 8.71 24.65 26.02
C ILE A 17 9.45 25.93 26.43
N PRO A 18 10.23 26.61 25.56
CA PRO A 18 10.92 27.84 25.94
C PRO A 18 10.00 28.96 26.45
N LEU A 19 8.73 28.96 26.03
CA LEU A 19 7.76 29.98 26.43
C LEU A 19 7.46 29.95 27.94
N HIS A 20 7.51 28.77 28.58
CA HIS A 20 7.37 28.64 30.04
C HIS A 20 8.46 29.37 30.82
N GLY A 21 9.63 29.58 30.20
CA GLY A 21 10.78 30.24 30.82
C GLY A 21 10.77 31.77 30.71
N ILE A 22 9.81 32.35 29.99
CA ILE A 22 9.77 33.80 29.76
C ILE A 22 9.42 34.54 31.05
N THR A 23 10.22 35.55 31.38
CA THR A 23 10.01 36.42 32.55
C THR A 23 10.06 37.90 32.14
N THR A 24 9.62 38.78 33.03
CA THR A 24 9.64 40.25 32.81
C THR A 24 11.05 40.83 32.72
N GLU A 25 12.09 40.09 33.11
CA GLU A 25 13.48 40.54 33.03
C GLU A 25 14.11 40.31 31.65
N MET A 26 13.53 39.42 30.85
CA MET A 26 13.99 39.12 29.50
C MET A 26 13.57 40.23 28.53
N THR A 27 14.33 40.38 27.44
CA THR A 27 14.00 41.32 26.36
C THR A 27 13.28 40.61 25.22
N LEU A 28 12.37 41.32 24.54
CA LEU A 28 11.66 40.81 23.37
C LEU A 28 12.63 40.38 22.28
N VAL A 29 13.62 41.24 21.97
CA VAL A 29 14.67 40.95 20.97
C VAL A 29 15.45 39.68 21.34
N GLY A 30 15.75 39.49 22.63
CA GLY A 30 16.49 38.31 23.11
C GLY A 30 15.72 36.99 23.01
N MET A 31 14.38 37.04 22.98
CA MET A 31 13.50 35.86 22.87
C MET A 31 12.80 35.77 21.51
N TYR A 32 13.16 36.63 20.55
CA TYR A 32 12.46 36.73 19.28
C TYR A 32 12.45 35.41 18.51
N GLY A 33 13.59 34.70 18.50
CA GLY A 33 13.72 33.44 17.78
C GLY A 33 12.76 32.37 18.30
N GLU A 34 12.64 32.26 19.62
CA GLU A 34 11.77 31.31 20.32
C GLU A 34 10.29 31.66 20.09
N LEU A 35 9.92 32.93 20.24
CA LEU A 35 8.56 33.42 19.99
C LEU A 35 8.13 33.16 18.55
N PHE A 36 8.99 33.48 17.58
CA PHE A 36 8.71 33.27 16.16
C PHE A 36 8.58 31.78 15.82
N GLN A 37 9.47 30.92 16.34
CA GLN A 37 9.37 29.47 16.11
C GLN A 37 8.11 28.87 16.72
N ALA A 38 7.69 29.34 17.90
CA ALA A 38 6.46 28.91 18.54
C ALA A 38 5.22 29.34 17.75
N GLU A 39 5.19 30.59 17.26
CA GLU A 39 4.12 31.11 16.41
C GLU A 39 3.95 30.23 15.16
N GLU A 40 5.05 29.97 14.45
CA GLU A 40 5.02 29.17 13.21
C GLU A 40 4.60 27.71 13.49
N ALA A 41 5.07 27.12 14.58
CA ALA A 41 4.65 25.78 14.99
C ALA A 41 3.15 25.70 15.28
N LEU A 42 2.57 26.71 15.95
CA LEU A 42 1.14 26.79 16.22
C LEU A 42 0.32 27.03 14.95
N ARG A 43 0.82 27.82 13.99
CA ARG A 43 0.17 27.97 12.67
C ARG A 43 0.12 26.64 11.94
N ILE A 44 1.25 25.94 11.83
CA ILE A 44 1.31 24.61 11.20
C ILE A 44 0.35 23.65 11.90
N PHE A 45 0.25 23.73 13.23
CA PHE A 45 -0.68 22.92 14.00
C PHE A 45 -2.15 23.23 13.73
N ALA A 46 -2.53 24.51 13.68
CA ALA A 46 -3.90 24.93 13.43
C ALA A 46 -4.42 24.46 12.05
N PHE A 47 -3.54 24.36 11.05
CA PHE A 47 -3.89 23.98 9.67
C PHE A 47 -3.48 22.54 9.30
N ASN A 48 -3.26 21.65 10.27
CA ASN A 48 -2.85 20.28 10.00
C ASN A 48 -4.03 19.37 9.59
N ASP A 49 -4.09 18.95 8.32
CA ASP A 49 -5.15 18.06 7.81
C ASP A 49 -4.99 16.57 8.19
N THR A 50 -3.78 16.16 8.59
CA THR A 50 -3.53 14.77 9.00
C THR A 50 -4.13 14.52 10.36
N LEU A 51 -4.01 15.50 11.24
CA LEU A 51 -4.43 15.41 12.62
C LEU A 51 -4.96 16.77 13.12
N PRO A 52 -6.13 17.18 12.63
CA PRO A 52 -6.65 18.53 12.88
C PRO A 52 -6.98 18.70 14.37
N PRO A 53 -6.78 19.88 14.97
CA PRO A 53 -7.26 20.13 16.32
C PRO A 53 -8.79 19.95 16.39
N ILE A 54 -9.29 19.37 17.49
CA ILE A 54 -10.73 19.18 17.70
C ILE A 54 -11.21 20.24 18.69
N THR A 55 -10.79 20.13 19.95
CA THR A 55 -11.12 21.08 21.01
C THR A 55 -10.01 22.10 21.23
N SER A 56 -8.76 21.77 20.86
CA SER A 56 -7.60 22.65 21.03
C SER A 56 -7.51 23.81 20.03
N TYR A 57 -8.38 23.89 19.02
CA TYR A 57 -8.30 24.94 18.00
C TYR A 57 -8.49 26.35 18.58
N SER A 58 -9.46 26.52 19.49
CA SER A 58 -9.74 27.82 20.10
C SER A 58 -8.58 28.30 20.97
N SER A 59 -8.08 27.43 21.86
CA SER A 59 -6.95 27.77 22.75
C SER A 59 -5.64 27.95 21.97
N CYS A 60 -5.43 27.19 20.89
CA CYS A 60 -4.35 27.42 19.93
C CYS A 60 -4.45 28.80 19.29
N SER A 61 -5.63 29.20 18.83
CA SER A 61 -5.86 30.49 18.18
C SER A 61 -5.66 31.67 19.14
N GLU A 62 -6.09 31.53 20.40
CA GLU A 62 -5.86 32.51 21.47
C GLU A 62 -4.35 32.70 21.74
N LEU A 63 -3.62 31.60 21.92
CA LEU A 63 -2.16 31.65 22.14
C LEU A 63 -1.42 32.22 20.94
N LEU A 64 -1.80 31.81 19.73
CA LEU A 64 -1.25 32.33 18.48
C LEU A 64 -1.48 33.84 18.35
N SER A 65 -2.67 34.32 18.70
CA SER A 65 -2.98 35.76 18.68
C SER A 65 -2.14 36.53 19.70
N ALA A 66 -1.95 35.99 20.91
CA ALA A 66 -1.09 36.61 21.92
C ALA A 66 0.37 36.72 21.45
N LEU A 67 0.91 35.65 20.83
CA LEU A 67 2.25 35.66 20.25
C LEU A 67 2.39 36.70 19.13
N GLN A 68 1.40 36.79 18.24
CA GLN A 68 1.39 37.77 17.15
C GLN A 68 1.37 39.21 17.66
N GLU A 69 0.59 39.52 18.69
CA GLU A 69 0.59 40.86 19.28
C GLU A 69 1.96 41.22 19.87
N ILE A 70 2.60 40.30 20.60
CA ILE A 70 3.94 40.51 21.17
C ILE A 70 4.99 40.71 20.07
N LEU A 71 4.92 39.92 18.99
CA LEU A 71 5.89 39.97 17.91
C LEU A 71 5.82 41.26 17.07
N LYS A 72 4.68 41.98 17.05
CA LYS A 72 4.56 43.28 16.36
C LYS A 72 5.52 44.34 16.91
N ASP A 73 5.83 44.26 18.19
CA ASP A 73 6.68 45.23 18.89
C ASP A 73 8.13 44.73 19.09
N ALA A 74 8.47 43.52 18.62
CA ALA A 74 9.73 42.85 18.95
C ALA A 74 11.00 43.57 18.48
N PHE A 75 10.91 44.51 17.54
CA PHE A 75 12.04 45.31 17.04
C PHE A 75 12.07 46.75 17.58
N ARG A 76 11.22 47.09 18.55
CA ARG A 76 11.21 48.41 19.20
C ARG A 76 12.09 48.39 20.44
N ASP A 77 13.30 48.94 20.31
CA ASP A 77 14.29 49.12 21.39
C ASP A 77 14.52 47.86 22.27
N GLN A 78 15.32 47.95 23.34
CA GLN A 78 15.54 46.84 24.28
C GLN A 78 14.32 46.60 25.19
N GLN A 79 13.11 46.58 24.61
CA GLN A 79 11.86 46.40 25.34
C GLN A 79 11.88 45.06 26.08
N LYS A 80 11.62 45.13 27.39
CA LYS A 80 11.38 43.97 28.24
C LYS A 80 9.93 43.52 28.12
N PHE A 81 9.68 42.24 28.40
CA PHE A 81 8.30 41.75 28.53
C PHE A 81 7.57 42.47 29.66
N THR A 82 6.35 42.93 29.38
CA THR A 82 5.42 43.41 30.39
C THR A 82 4.83 42.25 31.18
N TYR A 83 4.39 42.52 32.42
CA TYR A 83 3.69 41.53 33.22
C TYR A 83 2.44 40.96 32.52
N ALA A 84 1.72 41.81 31.78
CA ALA A 84 0.52 41.41 31.05
C ALA A 84 0.85 40.41 29.92
N GLU A 85 1.92 40.64 29.17
CA GLU A 85 2.37 39.73 28.10
C GLU A 85 2.80 38.37 28.67
N VAL A 86 3.60 38.36 29.74
CA VAL A 86 4.02 37.12 30.41
C VAL A 86 2.80 36.33 30.92
N GLN A 87 1.83 37.02 31.54
CA GLN A 87 0.59 36.39 32.01
C GLN A 87 -0.27 35.85 30.86
N ALA A 88 -0.36 36.59 29.75
CA ALA A 88 -1.10 36.15 28.57
C ALA A 88 -0.48 34.90 27.94
N LEU A 89 0.85 34.87 27.80
CA LEU A 89 1.58 33.71 27.30
C LEU A 89 1.38 32.49 28.20
N ASN A 90 1.61 32.63 29.51
CA ASN A 90 1.50 31.51 30.44
C ASN A 90 0.09 30.92 30.47
N LYS A 91 -0.94 31.77 30.56
CA LYS A 91 -2.34 31.30 30.55
C LYS A 91 -2.75 30.72 29.20
N GLY A 92 -2.30 31.31 28.10
CA GLY A 92 -2.58 30.80 26.76
C GLY A 92 -1.96 29.42 26.55
N LEU A 93 -0.71 29.25 26.99
CA LEU A 93 0.03 28.00 26.92
C LEU A 93 -0.61 26.91 27.78
N GLU A 94 -0.91 27.20 29.04
CA GLU A 94 -1.60 26.26 29.94
C GLU A 94 -2.95 25.79 29.37
N ARG A 95 -3.77 26.73 28.88
CA ARG A 95 -5.05 26.38 28.24
C ARG A 95 -4.86 25.53 27.00
N PHE A 96 -3.91 25.88 26.16
CA PHE A 96 -3.60 25.12 24.96
C PHE A 96 -3.17 23.70 25.31
N GLU A 97 -2.25 23.53 26.26
CA GLU A 97 -1.76 22.23 26.73
C GLU A 97 -2.90 21.35 27.29
N ILE A 98 -3.80 21.93 28.09
CA ILE A 98 -4.98 21.21 28.62
C ILE A 98 -5.90 20.75 27.49
N SER A 99 -6.24 21.64 26.55
CA SER A 99 -7.10 21.26 25.41
C SER A 99 -6.42 20.25 24.49
N LEU A 100 -5.12 20.40 24.27
CA LEU A 100 -4.32 19.49 23.45
C LEU A 100 -4.25 18.09 24.09
N GLN A 101 -4.07 18.03 25.41
CA GLN A 101 -4.14 16.78 26.17
C GLN A 101 -5.52 16.12 26.06
N SER A 102 -6.60 16.91 26.10
CA SER A 102 -7.96 16.41 25.90
C SER A 102 -8.17 15.84 24.48
N ASP A 103 -7.67 16.53 23.46
CA ASP A 103 -7.72 16.06 22.06
C ASP A 103 -6.98 14.73 21.88
N PHE A 104 -5.83 14.54 22.54
CA PHE A 104 -5.11 13.27 22.47
C PHE A 104 -5.72 12.18 23.34
N GLY A 105 -6.33 12.53 24.47
CA GLY A 105 -7.04 11.58 25.33
C GLY A 105 -8.26 10.93 24.67
N THR A 106 -8.82 11.57 23.64
CA THR A 106 -9.98 11.04 22.89
C THR A 106 -9.60 10.28 21.62
N ARG A 107 -8.32 10.20 21.27
CA ARG A 107 -7.84 9.60 20.02
C ARG A 107 -7.27 8.21 20.23
N ASP A 108 -7.82 7.25 19.49
CA ASP A 108 -7.26 5.90 19.43
C ASP A 108 -5.96 5.90 18.62
N THR A 109 -4.86 5.58 19.29
CA THR A 109 -3.55 5.37 18.65
C THR A 109 -3.18 3.90 18.74
N PHE A 110 -2.85 3.30 17.59
CA PHE A 110 -2.49 1.89 17.50
C PHE A 110 -1.02 1.72 17.15
N ILE A 111 -0.40 0.71 17.74
CA ILE A 111 0.94 0.26 17.35
C ILE A 111 0.77 -0.89 16.38
N VAL A 112 1.41 -0.78 15.21
CA VAL A 112 1.40 -1.85 14.21
C VAL A 112 2.61 -2.75 14.42
N SER A 113 2.35 -4.01 14.77
CA SER A 113 3.38 -5.03 14.95
C SER A 113 4.08 -5.37 13.63
N PRO A 114 5.40 -5.66 13.63
CA PRO A 114 6.11 -6.15 12.46
C PRO A 114 5.45 -7.39 11.83
N LYS A 115 5.53 -7.52 10.51
CA LYS A 115 4.94 -8.64 9.74
C LYS A 115 6.02 -9.44 9.05
N ALA A 116 6.66 -10.34 9.80
CA ALA A 116 7.83 -11.09 9.35
C ALA A 116 8.88 -10.14 8.72
N ALA A 117 9.31 -10.41 7.48
CA ALA A 117 10.27 -9.58 6.75
C ALA A 117 9.64 -8.38 6.01
N TYR A 118 8.31 -8.21 6.04
CA TYR A 118 7.64 -7.15 5.30
C TYR A 118 7.70 -5.81 6.01
N SER A 119 7.91 -4.74 5.23
CA SER A 119 7.71 -3.37 5.70
C SER A 119 6.23 -3.10 5.92
N THR A 120 5.83 -2.86 7.17
CA THR A 120 4.44 -2.51 7.53
C THR A 120 3.97 -1.24 6.85
N THR A 121 4.88 -0.29 6.58
CA THR A 121 4.58 0.92 5.80
C THR A 121 4.23 0.57 4.36
N LEU A 122 5.00 -0.30 3.70
CA LEU A 122 4.69 -0.73 2.34
C LEU A 122 3.38 -1.52 2.30
N LEU A 123 3.15 -2.42 3.25
CA LEU A 123 1.88 -3.16 3.32
C LEU A 123 0.67 -2.22 3.47
N ALA A 124 0.78 -1.20 4.33
CA ALA A 124 -0.33 -0.30 4.64
C ALA A 124 -0.64 0.72 3.53
N GLU A 125 0.40 1.26 2.86
CA GLU A 125 0.28 2.40 1.96
C GLU A 125 0.51 2.05 0.48
N ARG A 126 1.27 0.98 0.20
CA ARG A 126 1.70 0.58 -1.15
C ARG A 126 1.65 -0.94 -1.33
N GLY A 127 0.59 -1.55 -0.81
CA GLY A 127 0.43 -3.00 -0.73
C GLY A 127 0.46 -3.72 -2.07
N GLU A 128 0.19 -3.02 -3.17
CA GLU A 128 0.33 -3.53 -4.53
C GLU A 128 1.80 -3.84 -4.91
N THR A 129 2.78 -3.25 -4.24
CA THR A 129 4.19 -3.46 -4.57
C THR A 129 4.71 -4.87 -4.23
N VAL A 130 3.88 -5.73 -3.63
CA VAL A 130 4.21 -7.14 -3.37
C VAL A 130 4.20 -8.01 -4.63
N LEU A 131 3.60 -7.52 -5.73
CA LEU A 131 3.64 -8.15 -7.05
C LEU A 131 4.43 -7.27 -8.03
N SER A 132 4.93 -7.89 -9.09
CA SER A 132 5.64 -7.22 -10.18
C SER A 132 4.69 -6.38 -11.04
N ASP A 133 5.22 -5.32 -11.67
CA ASP A 133 4.42 -4.49 -12.58
C ASP A 133 3.92 -5.27 -13.81
N ALA A 134 4.60 -6.36 -14.18
CA ALA A 134 4.18 -7.25 -15.27
C ALA A 134 2.80 -7.88 -14.99
N VAL A 135 2.53 -8.22 -13.72
CA VAL A 135 1.23 -8.73 -13.30
C VAL A 135 0.14 -7.70 -13.57
N TYR A 136 0.37 -6.45 -13.17
CA TYR A 136 -0.61 -5.37 -13.31
C TYR A 136 -0.82 -4.95 -14.76
N ALA A 137 0.18 -5.11 -15.62
CA ALA A 137 0.03 -4.93 -17.06
C ALA A 137 -0.90 -5.98 -17.68
N LEU A 138 -0.92 -7.21 -17.16
CA LEU A 138 -1.80 -8.28 -17.64
C LEU A 138 -3.21 -8.17 -17.04
N VAL A 139 -3.33 -7.93 -15.74
CA VAL A 139 -4.62 -7.91 -15.01
C VAL A 139 -4.69 -6.70 -14.07
N PRO A 140 -5.02 -5.50 -14.58
CA PRO A 140 -5.01 -4.26 -13.79
C PRO A 140 -5.96 -4.29 -12.58
N SER A 141 -7.07 -5.04 -12.67
CA SER A 141 -8.09 -5.10 -11.64
C SER A 141 -7.59 -5.67 -10.30
N ILE A 142 -6.54 -6.48 -10.30
CA ILE A 142 -6.04 -7.10 -9.07
C ILE A 142 -5.28 -6.10 -8.18
N LYS A 143 -4.88 -4.95 -8.72
CA LYS A 143 -4.10 -3.92 -7.99
C LYS A 143 -4.81 -3.45 -6.73
N GLN A 144 -6.12 -3.19 -6.83
CA GLN A 144 -6.91 -2.73 -5.68
C GLN A 144 -7.09 -3.84 -4.63
N ASP A 145 -7.29 -5.08 -5.05
CA ASP A 145 -7.41 -6.21 -4.14
C ASP A 145 -6.09 -6.48 -3.40
N MET A 146 -4.94 -6.42 -4.09
CA MET A 146 -3.64 -6.56 -3.43
C MET A 146 -3.33 -5.42 -2.46
N ALA A 147 -3.62 -4.17 -2.84
CA ALA A 147 -3.45 -3.02 -1.96
C ALA A 147 -4.34 -3.14 -0.70
N SER A 148 -5.60 -3.53 -0.86
CA SER A 148 -6.55 -3.69 0.24
C SER A 148 -6.17 -4.87 1.15
N GLY A 149 -5.80 -6.01 0.56
CA GLY A 149 -5.39 -7.20 1.30
C GLY A 149 -4.12 -6.99 2.12
N CYS A 150 -3.11 -6.34 1.55
CA CYS A 150 -1.89 -5.98 2.27
C CYS A 150 -2.16 -4.95 3.37
N ARG A 151 -3.07 -4.00 3.15
CA ARG A 151 -3.49 -3.06 4.19
C ARG A 151 -4.18 -3.77 5.34
N CYS A 152 -5.10 -4.69 5.06
CA CYS A 152 -5.71 -5.54 6.08
C CYS A 152 -4.66 -6.34 6.85
N LEU A 153 -3.65 -6.90 6.16
CA LEU A 153 -2.55 -7.63 6.77
C LEU A 153 -1.72 -6.74 7.71
N ALA A 154 -1.43 -5.51 7.31
CA ALA A 154 -0.71 -4.54 8.13
C ALA A 154 -1.44 -4.29 9.46
N PHE A 155 -2.78 -4.20 9.43
CA PHE A 155 -3.61 -3.94 10.61
C PHE A 155 -4.19 -5.19 11.27
N GLU A 156 -3.57 -6.35 11.06
CA GLU A 156 -3.93 -7.61 11.73
C GLU A 156 -5.35 -8.12 11.44
N LEU A 157 -5.94 -7.71 10.32
CA LEU A 157 -7.26 -8.14 9.85
C LEU A 157 -7.13 -9.37 8.93
N SER A 158 -6.61 -10.47 9.48
CA SER A 158 -6.17 -11.67 8.74
C SER A 158 -7.24 -12.26 7.82
N THR A 159 -8.46 -12.46 8.31
CA THR A 159 -9.56 -12.99 7.48
C THR A 159 -9.88 -12.06 6.31
N ALA A 160 -10.03 -10.75 6.56
CA ALA A 160 -10.31 -9.77 5.49
C ALA A 160 -9.17 -9.68 4.46
N ALA A 161 -7.92 -9.78 4.92
CA ALA A 161 -6.75 -9.82 4.04
C ALA A 161 -6.84 -11.01 3.07
N ALA A 162 -7.16 -12.21 3.57
CA ALA A 162 -7.30 -13.39 2.75
C ALA A 162 -8.44 -13.27 1.72
N PHE A 163 -9.59 -12.70 2.09
CA PHE A 163 -10.67 -12.44 1.14
C PHE A 163 -10.19 -11.63 -0.06
N HIS A 164 -9.43 -10.56 0.17
CA HIS A 164 -8.85 -9.76 -0.91
C HIS A 164 -7.81 -10.52 -1.72
N PHE A 165 -6.92 -11.27 -1.07
CA PHE A 165 -5.91 -12.07 -1.76
C PHE A 165 -6.55 -13.16 -2.64
N PHE A 166 -7.57 -13.86 -2.17
CA PHE A 166 -8.26 -14.86 -2.97
C PHE A 166 -9.03 -14.26 -4.14
N ARG A 167 -9.58 -13.05 -4.00
CA ARG A 167 -10.17 -12.31 -5.13
C ARG A 167 -9.13 -11.96 -6.19
N ALA A 168 -7.94 -11.53 -5.77
CA ALA A 168 -6.84 -11.25 -6.70
C ALA A 168 -6.40 -12.52 -7.46
N VAL A 169 -6.25 -13.66 -6.77
CA VAL A 169 -5.97 -14.96 -7.40
C VAL A 169 -7.09 -15.34 -8.37
N GLU A 170 -8.35 -15.22 -7.96
CA GLU A 170 -9.50 -15.55 -8.80
C GLU A 170 -9.56 -14.71 -10.09
N ALA A 171 -9.29 -13.42 -9.99
CA ALA A 171 -9.21 -12.53 -11.15
C ALA A 171 -8.06 -12.93 -12.10
N MET A 172 -6.86 -13.18 -11.56
CA MET A 172 -5.70 -13.61 -12.37
C MET A 172 -5.98 -14.95 -13.07
N VAL A 173 -6.45 -15.95 -12.32
CA VAL A 173 -6.75 -17.30 -12.85
C VAL A 173 -7.83 -17.24 -13.92
N ARG A 174 -8.90 -16.46 -13.71
CA ARG A 174 -9.98 -16.31 -14.69
C ARG A 174 -9.46 -15.71 -15.99
N THR A 175 -8.77 -14.58 -15.91
CA THR A 175 -8.23 -13.88 -17.09
C THR A 175 -7.19 -14.74 -17.81
N TYR A 176 -6.36 -15.47 -17.07
CA TYR A 176 -5.42 -16.44 -17.64
C TYR A 176 -6.11 -17.61 -18.35
N ALA A 177 -7.16 -18.16 -17.74
CA ALA A 177 -7.94 -19.24 -18.35
C ALA A 177 -8.62 -18.81 -19.65
N GLU A 178 -9.12 -17.57 -19.75
CA GLU A 178 -9.67 -17.03 -21.00
C GLU A 178 -8.60 -16.93 -22.09
N PHE A 179 -7.40 -16.49 -21.72
CA PHE A 179 -6.25 -16.39 -22.62
C PHE A 179 -5.84 -17.76 -23.16
N VAL A 180 -5.60 -18.77 -22.31
CA VAL A 180 -5.13 -20.08 -22.80
C VAL A 180 -6.21 -20.84 -23.56
N ARG A 181 -7.50 -20.63 -23.23
CA ARG A 181 -8.62 -21.27 -23.92
C ARG A 181 -9.05 -20.53 -25.18
N GLN A 182 -8.58 -19.30 -25.39
CA GLN A 182 -9.04 -18.38 -26.43
C GLN A 182 -10.58 -18.22 -26.43
N LYS A 183 -11.18 -18.26 -25.24
CA LYS A 183 -12.64 -18.24 -25.06
C LYS A 183 -13.02 -17.61 -23.72
N PRO A 184 -13.99 -16.66 -23.71
CA PRO A 184 -14.47 -16.07 -22.47
C PRO A 184 -15.25 -17.08 -21.61
N PHE A 185 -15.29 -16.82 -20.29
CA PHE A 185 -16.12 -17.62 -19.39
C PHE A 185 -17.61 -17.40 -19.65
N THR A 186 -18.36 -18.50 -19.68
CA THR A 186 -19.82 -18.49 -19.60
C THR A 186 -20.30 -18.15 -18.18
N GLU A 187 -21.53 -17.66 -18.04
CA GLU A 187 -22.12 -17.38 -16.72
C GLU A 187 -22.17 -18.60 -15.80
N ALA A 188 -22.35 -19.80 -16.37
CA ALA A 188 -22.31 -21.04 -15.60
C ALA A 188 -20.90 -21.37 -15.10
N GLU A 189 -19.86 -21.10 -15.90
CA GLU A 189 -18.48 -21.35 -15.49
C GLU A 189 -18.01 -20.33 -14.45
N LYS A 190 -18.41 -19.05 -14.56
CA LYS A 190 -18.09 -18.00 -13.56
C LYS A 190 -18.56 -18.36 -12.14
N LYS A 191 -19.64 -19.14 -12.03
CA LYS A 191 -20.19 -19.60 -10.73
C LYS A 191 -19.39 -20.72 -10.08
N ARG A 192 -18.42 -21.32 -10.77
CA ARG A 192 -17.65 -22.48 -10.25
C ARG A 192 -16.48 -22.07 -9.35
N GLY A 193 -16.08 -20.79 -9.35
CA GLY A 193 -14.96 -20.28 -8.55
C GLY A 193 -13.61 -20.96 -8.89
N LEU A 194 -12.63 -20.80 -8.00
CA LEU A 194 -11.25 -21.25 -8.21
C LEU A 194 -11.11 -22.75 -8.52
N GLY A 195 -11.79 -23.63 -7.77
CA GLY A 195 -11.74 -25.07 -8.03
C GLY A 195 -12.27 -25.45 -9.41
N GLY A 196 -13.34 -24.78 -9.86
CA GLY A 196 -13.85 -24.95 -11.22
C GLY A 196 -12.89 -24.47 -12.30
N TYR A 197 -12.19 -23.37 -12.05
CA TYR A 197 -11.20 -22.82 -12.98
C TYR A 197 -9.98 -23.75 -13.09
N SER A 198 -9.51 -24.31 -11.98
CA SER A 198 -8.43 -25.31 -11.98
C SER A 198 -8.79 -26.53 -12.84
N ASN A 199 -9.99 -27.07 -12.68
CA ASN A 199 -10.46 -28.21 -13.48
C ASN A 199 -10.53 -27.90 -14.98
N LEU A 200 -10.87 -26.66 -15.35
CA LEU A 200 -10.84 -26.23 -16.75
C LEU A 200 -9.40 -26.16 -17.27
N LEU A 201 -8.46 -25.62 -16.49
CA LEU A 201 -7.05 -25.48 -16.88
C LEU A 201 -6.31 -26.82 -17.03
N LYS A 202 -6.78 -27.87 -16.34
CA LYS A 202 -6.22 -29.24 -16.44
C LYS A 202 -6.62 -29.99 -17.71
N GLN A 203 -7.47 -29.42 -18.57
CA GLN A 203 -7.82 -30.06 -19.84
C GLN A 203 -6.55 -30.24 -20.69
N GLN A 204 -6.34 -31.47 -21.18
CA GLN A 204 -5.05 -31.89 -21.79
C GLN A 204 -4.60 -31.02 -22.97
N ASN A 205 -5.53 -30.38 -23.67
CA ASN A 205 -5.27 -29.55 -24.84
C ASN A 205 -4.83 -28.11 -24.52
N LEU A 206 -4.79 -27.69 -23.26
CA LEU A 206 -4.39 -26.32 -22.89
C LEU A 206 -2.89 -26.19 -22.57
N GLY A 207 -2.21 -27.32 -22.33
CA GLY A 207 -0.77 -27.35 -22.05
C GLY A 207 -0.33 -26.51 -20.85
N VAL A 208 -1.22 -26.21 -19.90
CA VAL A 208 -0.95 -25.38 -18.72
C VAL A 208 0.07 -26.08 -17.82
N ASP A 209 1.04 -25.32 -17.29
CA ASP A 209 2.04 -25.86 -16.37
C ASP A 209 1.36 -26.52 -15.15
N PRO A 210 1.62 -27.81 -14.85
CA PRO A 210 1.02 -28.50 -13.72
C PRO A 210 1.20 -27.76 -12.40
N ARG A 211 2.34 -27.07 -12.21
CA ARG A 211 2.61 -26.28 -10.99
C ARG A 211 1.54 -25.22 -10.74
N ILE A 212 1.06 -24.56 -11.80
CA ILE A 212 -0.03 -23.57 -11.71
C ILE A 212 -1.30 -24.26 -11.20
N THR A 213 -1.72 -25.35 -11.85
CA THR A 213 -2.97 -26.03 -11.48
C THR A 213 -2.92 -26.60 -10.06
N THR A 214 -1.77 -27.17 -9.64
CA THR A 214 -1.57 -27.68 -8.28
C THR A 214 -1.61 -26.55 -7.25
N SER A 215 -0.99 -25.40 -7.50
CA SER A 215 -1.06 -24.26 -6.60
C SER A 215 -2.49 -23.69 -6.47
N ILE A 216 -3.25 -23.65 -7.56
CA ILE A 216 -4.65 -23.20 -7.54
C ILE A 216 -5.49 -24.17 -6.71
N ASP A 217 -5.31 -25.49 -6.88
CA ASP A 217 -6.01 -26.50 -6.09
C ASP A 217 -5.71 -26.36 -4.60
N GLN A 218 -4.43 -26.20 -4.25
CA GLN A 218 -3.99 -26.01 -2.87
C GLN A 218 -4.66 -24.78 -2.25
N ILE A 219 -4.60 -23.62 -2.94
CA ILE A 219 -5.25 -22.39 -2.47
C ILE A 219 -6.77 -22.59 -2.33
N SER A 220 -7.42 -23.20 -3.33
CA SER A 220 -8.87 -23.37 -3.31
C SER A 220 -9.31 -24.29 -2.17
N SER A 221 -8.66 -25.44 -2.01
CA SER A 221 -9.10 -26.51 -1.10
C SER A 221 -8.67 -26.28 0.35
N LEU A 222 -7.41 -25.88 0.56
CA LEU A 222 -6.82 -25.82 1.90
C LEU A 222 -6.91 -24.44 2.56
N HIS A 223 -7.15 -23.38 1.79
CA HIS A 223 -7.13 -22.00 2.31
C HIS A 223 -8.45 -21.26 2.05
N ARG A 224 -8.82 -21.08 0.78
CA ARG A 224 -10.02 -20.30 0.40
C ARG A 224 -11.30 -20.91 0.96
N ASN A 225 -11.58 -22.18 0.65
CA ASN A 225 -12.84 -22.80 1.06
C ASN A 225 -13.05 -22.79 2.58
N PRO A 226 -12.05 -23.14 3.42
CA PRO A 226 -12.14 -22.97 4.87
C PRO A 226 -12.41 -21.51 5.28
N THR A 227 -11.67 -20.55 4.73
CA THR A 227 -11.79 -19.11 5.08
C THR A 227 -13.17 -18.53 4.79
N MET A 228 -13.85 -19.01 3.75
CA MET A 228 -15.17 -18.52 3.37
C MET A 228 -16.28 -19.03 4.31
N HIS A 229 -15.99 -19.99 5.18
CA HIS A 229 -16.94 -20.51 6.15
C HIS A 229 -17.11 -19.53 7.32
N PRO A 230 -18.34 -19.14 7.73
CA PRO A 230 -18.56 -18.12 8.77
C PRO A 230 -17.87 -18.39 10.11
N ASP A 231 -17.74 -19.66 10.49
CA ASP A 231 -17.15 -20.06 11.76
C ASP A 231 -15.60 -20.12 11.74
N MET A 232 -15.00 -19.98 10.56
CA MET A 232 -13.55 -20.11 10.39
C MET A 232 -12.87 -18.75 10.44
N HIS A 233 -11.74 -18.70 11.15
CA HIS A 233 -10.94 -17.50 11.32
C HIS A 233 -9.49 -17.81 10.94
N ILE A 234 -8.87 -16.94 10.14
CA ILE A 234 -7.46 -17.08 9.78
C ILE A 234 -6.61 -16.42 10.86
N SER A 235 -5.60 -17.15 11.35
CA SER A 235 -4.62 -16.60 12.29
C SER A 235 -3.61 -15.67 11.60
N SER A 236 -2.99 -14.77 12.37
CA SER A 236 -1.89 -13.93 11.87
C SER A 236 -0.73 -14.73 11.28
N THR A 237 -0.46 -15.94 11.76
CA THR A 237 0.59 -16.80 11.20
C THR A 237 0.16 -17.41 9.86
N GLU A 238 -1.08 -17.87 9.77
CA GLU A 238 -1.61 -18.50 8.56
C GLU A 238 -1.75 -17.52 7.39
N ILE A 239 -2.15 -16.27 7.66
CA ILE A 239 -2.23 -15.25 6.61
C ILE A 239 -0.85 -14.92 6.01
N MET A 240 0.23 -15.01 6.80
CA MET A 240 1.60 -14.82 6.31
C MET A 240 2.03 -15.92 5.34
N ALA A 241 1.64 -17.18 5.60
CA ALA A 241 1.84 -18.26 4.65
C ALA A 241 0.99 -18.06 3.38
N THR A 242 -0.26 -17.59 3.58
CA THR A 242 -1.24 -17.38 2.51
C THR A 242 -0.79 -16.33 1.49
N ILE A 243 -0.28 -15.18 1.94
CA ILE A 243 0.25 -14.16 1.02
C ILE A 243 1.42 -14.69 0.19
N GLY A 244 2.29 -15.53 0.76
CA GLY A 244 3.38 -16.17 0.03
C GLY A 244 2.88 -17.07 -1.11
N MET A 245 1.86 -17.89 -0.85
CA MET A 245 1.23 -18.74 -1.88
C MET A 245 0.52 -17.92 -2.96
N VAL A 246 -0.16 -16.85 -2.56
CA VAL A 246 -0.87 -15.94 -3.48
C VAL A 246 0.12 -15.25 -4.42
N VAL A 247 1.20 -14.69 -3.89
CA VAL A 247 2.25 -14.07 -4.71
C VAL A 247 2.86 -15.10 -5.65
N SER A 248 3.22 -16.28 -5.12
CA SER A 248 3.83 -17.36 -5.91
C SER A 248 2.94 -17.78 -7.10
N VAL A 249 1.64 -18.02 -6.89
CA VAL A 249 0.76 -18.49 -7.97
C VAL A 249 0.54 -17.40 -9.03
N ILE A 250 0.37 -16.14 -8.62
CA ILE A 250 0.11 -15.02 -9.53
C ILE A 250 1.35 -14.74 -10.41
N GLU A 251 2.54 -14.72 -9.80
CA GLU A 251 3.79 -14.54 -10.54
C GLU A 251 4.08 -15.72 -11.46
N THR A 252 3.83 -16.96 -11.02
CA THR A 252 4.03 -18.16 -11.87
C THR A 252 3.10 -18.15 -13.08
N ILE A 253 1.83 -17.74 -12.91
CA ILE A 253 0.90 -17.53 -14.03
C ILE A 253 1.43 -16.47 -14.98
N THR A 254 1.95 -15.36 -14.45
CA THR A 254 2.50 -14.26 -15.27
C THR A 254 3.70 -14.71 -16.11
N VAL A 255 4.59 -15.53 -15.53
CA VAL A 255 5.72 -16.13 -16.26
C VAL A 255 5.23 -17.05 -17.38
N ASP A 256 4.28 -17.96 -17.10
CA ASP A 256 3.75 -18.87 -18.12
C ASP A 256 2.99 -18.11 -19.22
N TRP A 257 2.24 -17.08 -18.86
CA TRP A 257 1.56 -16.20 -19.81
C TRP A 257 2.57 -15.57 -20.77
N ASN A 258 3.60 -14.92 -20.25
CA ASN A 258 4.60 -14.25 -21.08
C ASN A 258 5.36 -15.23 -21.98
N ARG A 259 5.70 -16.43 -21.47
CA ARG A 259 6.29 -17.51 -22.26
C ARG A 259 5.44 -17.88 -23.48
N ARG A 260 4.13 -17.99 -23.32
CA ARG A 260 3.18 -18.29 -24.41
C ARG A 260 3.02 -17.15 -25.41
N LYS A 261 3.16 -15.89 -24.95
CA LYS A 261 3.16 -14.74 -25.86
C LYS A 261 4.43 -14.65 -26.70
N SER A 262 5.59 -14.95 -26.11
CA SER A 262 6.89 -14.85 -26.80
C SER A 262 7.15 -15.98 -27.77
N THR A 263 6.59 -17.16 -27.50
CA THR A 263 6.70 -18.33 -28.36
C THR A 263 5.32 -18.61 -28.94
N PRO A 264 4.92 -17.96 -30.06
CA PRO A 264 3.78 -18.46 -30.80
C PRO A 264 4.10 -19.92 -31.13
N GLU A 265 3.17 -20.83 -30.84
CA GLU A 265 3.25 -22.22 -31.27
C GLU A 265 3.20 -22.22 -32.80
N ILE A 266 4.34 -21.97 -33.46
CA ILE A 266 4.50 -22.25 -34.87
C ILE A 266 4.53 -23.78 -34.93
N PRO A 267 3.53 -24.44 -35.55
CA PRO A 267 3.59 -25.87 -35.79
C PRO A 267 4.94 -26.20 -36.41
N LEU A 268 5.59 -27.29 -35.99
CA LEU A 268 6.89 -27.68 -36.55
C LEU A 268 6.86 -27.78 -38.09
N VAL A 269 5.68 -28.11 -38.64
CA VAL A 269 5.37 -28.11 -40.08
C VAL A 269 5.60 -26.75 -40.75
N ASP A 270 5.29 -25.64 -40.07
CA ASP A 270 5.48 -24.28 -40.62
C ASP A 270 6.93 -23.78 -40.46
N LEU A 271 7.75 -24.49 -39.67
CA LEU A 271 9.19 -24.27 -39.53
C LEU A 271 10.03 -25.12 -40.49
N LEU A 272 9.44 -26.19 -41.04
CA LEU A 272 10.11 -27.02 -42.04
C LEU A 272 10.03 -26.33 -43.41
N PRO A 273 11.15 -26.25 -44.16
CA PRO A 273 11.10 -25.73 -45.52
C PRO A 273 10.16 -26.60 -46.36
N ASP A 274 9.29 -25.95 -47.14
CA ASP A 274 8.38 -26.61 -48.08
C ASP A 274 9.12 -27.67 -48.90
N ASP A 275 8.71 -28.94 -48.79
CA ASP A 275 9.34 -30.08 -49.44
C ASP A 275 9.45 -29.89 -50.96
N SER A 276 8.57 -29.08 -51.56
CA SER A 276 8.64 -28.71 -52.98
C SER A 276 9.87 -27.84 -53.31
N LYS A 277 10.32 -26.98 -52.39
CA LYS A 277 11.52 -26.16 -52.54
C LYS A 277 12.80 -26.96 -52.29
N VAL A 278 12.75 -27.94 -51.39
CA VAL A 278 13.88 -28.86 -51.15
C VAL A 278 14.07 -29.78 -52.36
N SER A 279 12.98 -30.25 -52.98
CA SER A 279 13.02 -31.08 -54.18
C SER A 279 13.56 -30.33 -55.40
N ALA A 280 13.17 -29.06 -55.61
CA ALA A 280 13.69 -28.23 -56.70
C ALA A 280 15.22 -27.98 -56.61
N LEU A 281 15.77 -27.86 -55.40
CA LEU A 281 17.22 -27.72 -55.18
C LEU A 281 18.01 -29.01 -55.44
N LEU A 282 17.36 -30.18 -55.31
CA LEU A 282 17.99 -31.48 -55.59
C LEU A 282 17.95 -31.83 -57.07
N GLU A 283 16.98 -31.33 -57.83
CA GLU A 283 16.89 -31.52 -59.28
C GLU A 283 17.91 -30.66 -60.04
N ASP A 284 18.11 -29.40 -59.62
CA ASP A 284 19.04 -28.45 -60.27
C ASP A 284 20.53 -28.87 -60.14
N GLY A 285 20.88 -29.63 -59.10
CA GLY A 285 22.23 -30.15 -58.88
C GLY A 285 22.61 -31.37 -59.74
N SER A 286 21.68 -31.93 -60.51
CA SER A 286 21.89 -33.17 -61.26
C SER A 286 22.28 -32.99 -62.73
N GLU A 287 22.21 -31.77 -63.28
CA GLU A 287 22.61 -31.48 -64.66
C GLU A 287 24.09 -31.10 -64.84
N GLU A 288 24.82 -30.73 -63.78
CA GLU A 288 26.22 -30.27 -63.91
C GLU A 288 27.28 -31.38 -64.02
N THR A 289 26.92 -32.67 -63.90
CA THR A 289 27.89 -33.78 -63.91
C THR A 289 27.97 -34.54 -65.25
N LYS A 290 27.44 -33.99 -66.35
CA LYS A 290 27.58 -34.55 -67.70
C LYS A 290 28.39 -33.63 -68.62
N ARG A 291 29.68 -33.44 -68.33
CA ARG A 291 30.70 -33.02 -69.30
C ARG A 291 32.03 -33.69 -69.04
#